data_AF-A0A0S6UUS0-F1
#
_entry.id   AF-A0A0S6UUS0-F1
#
_cell.length_a   1.000
_cell.length_b   1.000
_cell.length_c   1.000
_cell.angle_alpha   90.00
_cell.angle_beta   90.00
_cell.angle_gamma   90.00
#
_symmetry.space_group_name_H-M   'P 1'
#
loop_
_entity.id
_entity.type
_entity.pdbx_description
1 polymer ?
#
loop_
_entity_poly.entity_id
_entity_poly.type
_entity_poly.pdbx_seq_one_letter_code
_entity_poly.pdbx_strand_id
1 'polypeptide(L)'
;MARPASERAPALAEASKQRARLAAAQADLNELKAAKLRGELVEAAAVEMEWAGVLRTVRAGMLAVPARVAARLPHLSKRDVAEIDAEIRAALAEISDVKDTM
;
A
#
# COMPACT_ATOMS: atom_id res chain seq x y z
N MET A 1 6.92 -8.13 57.79
CA MET A 1 8.32 -7.64 57.81
C MET A 1 8.49 -6.67 56.64
N ALA A 2 8.69 -5.38 56.90
CA ALA A 2 8.87 -4.38 55.85
C ALA A 2 10.31 -4.41 55.32
N ARG A 3 10.53 -4.39 54.00
CA ARG A 3 11.88 -4.42 53.39
C ARG A 3 12.79 -3.30 53.92
N PRO A 4 14.09 -3.55 54.16
CA PRO A 4 15.04 -2.53 54.64
C PRO A 4 15.18 -1.37 53.64
N ALA A 5 15.50 -0.18 54.14
CA ALA A 5 15.52 1.06 53.34
C ALA A 5 16.51 1.03 52.15
N SER A 6 17.62 0.27 52.25
CA SER A 6 18.60 0.15 51.16
C SER A 6 18.08 -0.67 49.96
N GLU A 7 17.12 -1.57 50.16
CA GLU A 7 16.49 -2.36 49.09
C GLU A 7 15.33 -1.62 48.41
N ARG A 8 14.76 -0.59 49.06
CA ARG A 8 13.64 0.20 48.50
C ARG A 8 14.11 1.18 47.43
N ALA A 9 15.29 1.78 47.60
CA ALA A 9 15.86 2.71 46.64
C ALA A 9 16.04 2.12 45.23
N PRO A 10 16.66 0.93 45.04
CA PRO A 10 16.77 0.32 43.71
C PRO A 10 15.41 -0.09 43.13
N ALA A 11 14.47 -0.55 43.97
CA ALA A 11 13.12 -0.89 43.53
C ALA A 11 12.32 0.32 43.03
N LEU A 12 12.47 1.49 43.68
CA LEU A 12 11.85 2.74 43.25
C LEU A 12 12.49 3.30 41.98
N ALA A 13 13.81 3.20 41.84
CA ALA A 13 14.53 3.59 40.63
C ALA A 13 14.10 2.74 39.43
N GLU A 14 13.96 1.42 39.64
CA GLU A 14 13.49 0.52 38.59
C GLU A 14 12.03 0.80 38.21
N ALA A 15 11.15 0.98 39.20
CA ALA A 15 9.75 1.37 38.95
C ALA A 15 9.65 2.70 38.17
N SER A 16 10.53 3.66 38.45
CA SER A 16 10.57 4.94 37.74
C SER A 16 11.04 4.78 36.29
N LYS A 17 12.06 3.94 36.04
CA LYS A 17 12.51 3.61 34.68
C LYS A 17 11.42 2.93 33.87
N GLN A 18 10.71 1.96 34.47
CA GLN A 18 9.62 1.27 33.78
C GLN A 18 8.46 2.22 33.45
N ARG A 19 8.12 3.14 34.36
CA ARG A 19 7.13 4.20 34.09
C ARG A 19 7.58 5.13 32.97
N ALA A 20 8.86 5.53 32.93
CA ALA A 20 9.39 6.37 31.87
C ALA A 20 9.32 5.68 30.49
N ARG A 21 9.65 4.38 30.42
CA ARG A 21 9.50 3.58 29.19
C ARG A 21 8.06 3.49 28.71
N LEU A 22 7.13 3.25 29.63
CA LEU A 22 5.70 3.20 29.31
C LEU A 22 5.18 4.57 28.84
N ALA A 23 5.62 5.67 29.47
CA ALA A 23 5.24 7.02 29.06
C ALA A 23 5.78 7.36 27.66
N ALA A 24 7.01 6.97 27.34
CA ALA A 24 7.59 7.15 26.00
C ALA A 24 6.79 6.35 24.95
N ALA A 25 6.54 5.06 25.19
CA ALA A 25 5.74 4.23 24.28
C ALA A 25 4.31 4.78 24.08
N GLN A 26 3.72 5.36 25.12
CA GLN A 26 2.41 6.00 25.02
C GLN A 26 2.45 7.30 24.22
N ALA A 27 3.53 8.08 24.31
CA ALA A 27 3.75 9.26 23.49
C ALA A 27 3.86 8.88 22.01
N ASP A 28 4.66 7.86 21.68
CA ASP A 28 4.81 7.36 20.31
C ASP A 28 3.47 6.94 19.70
N LEU A 29 2.65 6.19 20.47
CA LEU A 29 1.31 5.79 20.04
C LEU A 29 0.39 7.00 19.81
N ASN A 30 0.50 8.04 20.63
CA ASN A 30 -0.31 9.24 20.49
C ASN A 30 0.13 10.07 19.29
N GLU A 31 1.43 10.14 19.01
CA GLU A 31 1.97 10.81 17.82
C GLU A 31 1.51 10.13 16.53
N LEU A 32 1.55 8.79 16.46
CA LEU A 32 1.03 8.03 15.32
C LEU A 32 -0.48 8.27 15.11
N LYS A 33 -1.26 8.28 16.19
CA LYS A 33 -2.70 8.60 16.11
C LYS A 33 -2.93 10.03 15.64
N ALA A 34 -2.15 10.99 16.13
CA ALA A 34 -2.25 12.38 15.73
C ALA A 34 -1.87 12.58 14.25
N ALA A 35 -0.81 11.93 13.76
CA ALA A 35 -0.42 11.95 12.35
C ALA A 35 -1.50 11.35 11.45
N LYS A 36 -2.10 10.22 11.85
CA LYS A 36 -3.25 9.64 11.15
C LYS A 36 -4.45 10.59 11.10
N LEU A 37 -4.79 11.23 12.22
CA LEU A 37 -5.91 12.19 12.28
C LEU A 37 -5.67 13.45 11.45
N ARG A 38 -4.41 13.89 11.30
CA ARG A 38 -4.03 14.99 10.41
C ARG A 38 -4.00 14.59 8.92
N GLY A 39 -4.15 13.30 8.60
CA GLY A 39 -4.09 12.80 7.22
C GLY A 39 -2.67 12.67 6.66
N GLU A 40 -1.65 12.66 7.52
CA GLU A 40 -0.24 12.47 7.12
C GLU A 40 0.09 10.99 6.87
N LEU A 41 -0.74 10.08 7.40
CA LEU A 41 -0.59 8.64 7.24
C LEU A 41 -1.83 8.05 6.56
N VAL A 42 -1.57 7.15 5.61
CA VAL A 42 -2.58 6.34 4.94
C VAL A 42 -2.38 4.88 5.28
N GLU A 43 -3.47 4.12 5.38
CA GLU A 43 -3.40 2.68 5.60
C GLU A 43 -2.86 1.99 4.34
N ALA A 44 -1.69 1.36 4.44
CA ALA A 44 -1.03 0.73 3.31
C ALA A 44 -1.93 -0.27 2.58
N ALA A 45 -2.69 -1.09 3.33
CA ALA A 45 -3.64 -2.04 2.76
C ALA A 45 -4.77 -1.34 1.97
N ALA A 46 -5.24 -0.17 2.44
CA ALA A 46 -6.25 0.59 1.71
C ALA A 46 -5.68 1.15 0.40
N VAL A 47 -4.46 1.70 0.45
CA VAL A 47 -3.75 2.17 -0.74
C VAL A 47 -3.58 1.04 -1.76
N GLU A 48 -3.10 -0.13 -1.31
CA GLU A 48 -2.91 -1.29 -2.20
C GLU A 48 -4.22 -1.75 -2.84
N MET A 49 -5.31 -1.83 -2.07
CA MET A 49 -6.62 -2.21 -2.59
C MET A 49 -7.15 -1.22 -3.65
N GLU A 50 -7.05 0.08 -3.36
CA GLU A 50 -7.48 1.14 -4.28
C GLU A 50 -6.66 1.12 -5.57
N TRP A 51 -5.33 1.06 -5.47
CA TRP A 51 -4.46 0.98 -6.64
C TRP A 51 -4.67 -0.30 -7.45
N ALA A 52 -4.86 -1.44 -6.78
CA ALA A 52 -5.21 -2.68 -7.48
C ALA A 52 -6.55 -2.53 -8.24
N GLY A 53 -7.52 -1.81 -7.67
CA GLY A 53 -8.79 -1.48 -8.32
C GLY A 53 -8.61 -0.59 -9.56
N VAL A 54 -7.83 0.48 -9.45
CA VAL A 54 -7.50 1.38 -10.56
C VAL A 54 -6.81 0.60 -11.68
N LEU A 55 -5.80 -0.21 -11.36
CA LEU A 55 -5.06 -0.98 -12.37
C LEU A 55 -5.92 -2.06 -13.05
N ARG A 56 -6.84 -2.71 -12.32
CA ARG A 56 -7.84 -3.61 -12.93
C ARG A 56 -8.72 -2.88 -13.94
N THR A 57 -9.15 -1.66 -13.60
CA THR A 57 -9.99 -0.83 -14.47
C THR A 57 -9.22 -0.40 -15.72
N VAL A 58 -7.97 0.04 -15.57
CA VAL A 58 -7.09 0.37 -16.70
C VAL A 58 -6.91 -0.83 -17.62
N ARG A 59 -6.58 -2.02 -17.07
CA ARG A 59 -6.43 -3.26 -17.85
C ARG A 59 -7.70 -3.59 -18.64
N ALA A 60 -8.86 -3.54 -18.00
CA ALA A 60 -10.14 -3.79 -18.68
C ALA A 60 -10.38 -2.77 -19.81
N GLY A 61 -10.08 -1.49 -19.57
CA GLY A 61 -10.20 -0.42 -20.56
C GLY A 61 -9.30 -0.62 -21.79
N MET A 62 -8.07 -1.08 -21.57
CA MET A 62 -7.09 -1.42 -22.60
C MET A 62 -7.53 -2.63 -23.42
N LEU A 63 -7.94 -3.72 -22.77
CA LEU A 63 -8.40 -4.93 -23.47
C LEU A 63 -9.71 -4.73 -24.25
N ALA A 64 -10.47 -3.68 -23.95
CA ALA A 64 -11.65 -3.31 -24.73
C ALA A 64 -11.34 -2.39 -25.93
N VAL A 65 -10.10 -1.89 -26.08
CA VAL A 65 -9.71 -1.02 -27.21
C VAL A 65 -9.91 -1.69 -28.58
N PRO A 66 -9.47 -2.94 -28.83
CA PRO A 66 -9.56 -3.54 -30.17
C PRO A 66 -11.00 -3.58 -30.69
N ALA A 67 -11.95 -3.95 -29.83
CA ALA A 67 -13.37 -3.96 -30.18
C ALA A 67 -13.91 -2.55 -30.49
N ARG A 68 -13.53 -1.52 -29.71
CA ARG A 68 -13.91 -0.12 -29.99
C ARG A 68 -13.31 0.40 -31.29
N VAL A 69 -12.09 0.01 -31.62
CA VAL A 69 -11.42 0.37 -32.87
C VAL A 69 -12.12 -0.28 -34.06
N ALA A 70 -12.40 -1.58 -33.99
CA ALA A 70 -13.15 -2.31 -35.02
C ALA A 70 -14.54 -1.70 -35.30
N ALA A 71 -15.24 -1.29 -34.24
CA ALA A 71 -16.54 -0.63 -34.36
C ALA A 71 -16.47 0.76 -35.02
N ARG A 72 -15.38 1.51 -34.79
CA ARG A 72 -15.18 2.85 -35.36
C ARG A 72 -14.60 2.84 -36.77
N LEU A 73 -13.83 1.81 -37.11
CA LEU A 73 -13.09 1.71 -38.38
C LEU A 73 -13.50 0.40 -39.10
N PRO A 74 -14.69 0.37 -39.73
CA PRO A 74 -15.24 -0.86 -40.32
C PRO A 74 -14.46 -1.40 -41.52
N HIS A 75 -13.51 -0.64 -42.06
CA HIS A 75 -12.63 -1.05 -43.15
C HIS A 75 -11.41 -1.86 -42.66
N LEU A 76 -11.14 -1.90 -41.36
CA LEU A 76 -10.07 -2.74 -40.83
C LEU A 76 -10.43 -4.22 -40.98
N SER A 77 -9.46 -5.01 -41.41
CA SER A 77 -9.61 -6.45 -41.49
C SER A 77 -9.57 -7.07 -40.09
N LYS A 78 -10.01 -8.33 -39.99
CA LYS A 78 -9.84 -9.12 -38.76
C LYS A 78 -8.38 -9.27 -38.34
N ARG A 79 -7.46 -9.30 -39.31
CA ARG A 79 -6.02 -9.37 -39.05
C ARG A 79 -5.53 -8.08 -38.39
N ASP A 80 -5.90 -6.92 -38.92
CA ASP A 80 -5.48 -5.62 -38.37
C ASP A 80 -5.94 -5.45 -36.92
N VAL A 81 -7.18 -5.85 -36.62
CA VAL A 81 -7.72 -5.82 -35.25
C VAL A 81 -6.97 -6.80 -34.32
N ALA A 82 -6.56 -7.96 -34.83
CA ALA A 82 -5.79 -8.93 -34.07
C ALA A 82 -4.37 -8.43 -33.75
N GLU A 83 -3.71 -7.74 -34.68
CA GLU A 83 -2.40 -7.10 -34.41
C GLU A 83 -2.51 -6.03 -33.30
N ILE A 84 -3.59 -5.24 -33.30
CA ILE A 84 -3.85 -4.26 -32.23
C ILE A 84 -4.05 -4.94 -30.87
N ASP A 85 -4.82 -6.04 -30.81
CA ASP A 85 -5.00 -6.80 -29.57
C ASP A 85 -3.67 -7.40 -29.07
N ALA A 86 -2.86 -7.93 -29.99
CA ALA A 86 -1.55 -8.49 -29.67
C ALA A 86 -0.60 -7.43 -29.09
N GLU A 87 -0.50 -6.25 -29.73
CA GLU A 87 0.35 -5.15 -29.28
C GLU A 87 -0.05 -4.65 -27.89
N ILE A 88 -1.36 -4.48 -27.64
CA ILE A 88 -1.86 -4.08 -26.33
C ILE A 88 -1.51 -5.11 -25.25
N ARG A 89 -1.63 -6.41 -25.56
CA ARG A 89 -1.25 -7.46 -24.63
C ARG A 89 0.24 -7.51 -24.38
N ALA A 90 1.06 -7.28 -25.41
CA ALA A 90 2.51 -7.19 -25.28
C ALA A 90 2.89 -6.04 -24.33
N ALA A 91 2.38 -4.83 -24.57
CA ALA A 91 2.61 -3.68 -23.69
C ALA A 91 2.14 -3.94 -22.24
N LEU A 92 0.98 -4.58 -22.05
CA LEU A 92 0.49 -4.96 -20.72
C LEU A 92 1.35 -6.04 -20.04
N ALA A 93 1.98 -6.93 -20.81
CA ALA A 93 2.89 -7.95 -20.31
C ALA A 93 4.23 -7.33 -19.89
N GLU A 94 4.80 -6.45 -20.70
CA GLU A 94 6.06 -5.74 -20.39
C GLU A 94 5.98 -4.99 -19.06
N ILE A 95 4.88 -4.25 -18.81
CA ILE A 95 4.69 -3.54 -17.54
C ILE A 95 4.40 -4.47 -16.35
N SER A 96 3.94 -5.70 -16.63
CA SER A 96 3.70 -6.69 -15.57
C SER A 96 5.00 -7.37 -15.13
N ASP A 97 5.95 -7.57 -16.04
CA ASP A 97 7.26 -8.21 -15.77
C ASP A 97 8.22 -7.35 -14.96
N VAL A 98 8.03 -6.02 -14.92
CA VAL A 98 8.83 -5.10 -14.07
C VAL A 98 8.77 -5.50 -12.58
N LYS A 99 7.83 -6.36 -12.17
CA LYS A 99 7.64 -6.82 -10.79
C LYS A 99 8.72 -7.75 -10.23
N ASP A 100 9.62 -8.33 -11.01
CA ASP A 100 10.62 -9.27 -10.46
C ASP A 100 11.95 -8.62 -10.06
N THR A 101 12.11 -7.29 -10.18
CA THR A 101 13.42 -6.61 -9.98
C THR A 101 13.46 -5.55 -8.87
N MET A 102 12.44 -5.44 -8.01
CA MET A 102 12.45 -4.56 -6.82
C MET A 102 12.06 -5.33 -5.57
#